data_AF-Q4JM30-F1
#
_entry.id   AF-Q4JM30-F1
#
_cell.length_a   1.000
_cell.length_b   1.000
_cell.length_c   1.000
_cell.angle_alpha   90.00
_cell.angle_beta   90.00
_cell.angle_gamma   90.00
#
_symmetry.space_group_name_H-M   'P 1'
#
loop_
_entity.id
_entity.type
_entity.pdbx_description
1 polymer ?
#
loop_
_entity_poly.entity_id
_entity_poly.type
_entity_poly.pdbx_seq_one_letter_code
_entity_poly.pdbx_strand_id
1 'polypeptide(L)'
;CGNFRSSLSDQGSLSDQGGLSGQASSDTIKFSEFTVNIKNKKDNNGDWSNLGTLVIRKEQDGVETGLNVGGHLATFFSLKESEVNNFVKAMTKGGSFKTSLYYGYKEEQSSTNGIKGKEITTKIETINNSEHITFSGDKI
;
A
#
# COMPACT_ATOMS: atom_id res chain seq x y z
N CYS A 1 16.75 30.49 -52.48
CA CYS A 1 15.82 31.61 -52.27
C CYS A 1 14.44 31.02 -52.02
N GLY A 2 13.85 31.00 -50.84
CA GLY A 2 13.96 31.92 -49.70
C GLY A 2 12.54 32.41 -49.41
N ASN A 3 11.97 32.00 -48.28
CA ASN A 3 11.22 32.88 -47.40
C ASN A 3 10.77 32.14 -46.13
N PHE A 4 11.56 32.35 -45.09
CA PHE A 4 11.11 32.26 -43.70
C PHE A 4 10.10 33.37 -43.44
N ARG A 5 8.97 33.04 -42.82
CA ARG A 5 8.19 34.01 -42.03
C ARG A 5 7.88 33.41 -40.67
N SER A 6 8.52 34.00 -39.68
CA SER A 6 8.32 33.90 -38.26
C SER A 6 6.94 34.43 -37.84
N SER A 7 6.29 33.76 -36.90
CA SER A 7 5.57 34.45 -35.82
C SER A 7 5.70 33.63 -34.53
N LEU A 8 6.61 34.07 -33.68
CA LEU A 8 6.59 33.81 -32.24
C LEU A 8 5.63 34.80 -31.58
N SER A 9 5.06 34.36 -30.45
CA SER A 9 4.31 35.09 -29.40
C SER A 9 2.79 34.96 -29.48
N ASP A 10 2.23 34.09 -28.64
CA ASP A 10 1.60 34.57 -27.41
C ASP A 10 1.64 33.48 -26.33
N GLN A 11 2.34 33.78 -25.24
CA GLN A 11 2.28 33.06 -23.98
C GLN A 11 0.94 33.37 -23.30
N GLY A 12 0.06 32.38 -23.25
CA GLY A 12 -1.11 32.36 -22.37
C GLY A 12 -0.94 31.22 -21.36
N SER A 13 -0.67 31.61 -20.13
CA SER A 13 -0.52 30.76 -18.94
C SER A 13 -1.81 30.02 -18.57
N LEU A 14 -1.66 28.99 -17.71
CA LEU A 14 -2.68 28.19 -16.99
C LEU A 14 -3.19 26.99 -17.81
N SER A 15 -2.93 25.72 -17.49
CA SER A 15 -2.66 25.09 -16.19
C SER A 15 -1.95 23.77 -16.46
N ASP A 16 -0.95 23.40 -15.65
CA ASP A 16 -0.35 22.06 -15.64
C ASP A 16 -1.40 21.01 -15.23
N GLN A 17 -2.21 20.57 -16.19
CA GLN A 17 -2.74 19.21 -16.17
C GLN A 17 -1.68 18.34 -16.79
N GLY A 18 -0.77 17.83 -15.94
CA GLY A 18 0.20 16.81 -16.30
C GLY A 18 -0.51 15.61 -16.91
N GLY A 19 -0.64 15.64 -18.23
CA GLY A 19 -1.23 14.58 -19.03
C GLY A 19 -0.41 13.32 -18.86
N LEU A 20 -1.09 12.23 -18.52
CA LEU A 20 -0.57 10.87 -18.61
C LEU A 20 -0.45 10.48 -20.10
N SER A 21 0.34 11.22 -20.87
CA SER A 21 0.62 10.91 -22.28
C SER A 21 2.07 10.46 -22.40
N GLY A 22 2.25 9.14 -22.35
CA GLY A 22 3.55 8.50 -22.57
C GLY A 22 3.85 7.38 -21.58
N GLN A 23 2.88 6.53 -21.23
CA GLN A 23 3.21 5.31 -20.48
C GLN A 23 3.69 4.24 -21.45
N ALA A 24 5.00 4.21 -21.67
CA ALA A 24 5.67 3.01 -22.13
C ALA A 24 5.26 1.85 -21.20
N SER A 25 4.85 0.74 -21.81
CA SER A 25 4.59 -0.54 -21.16
C SER A 25 5.87 -1.00 -20.45
N SER A 26 5.89 -0.76 -19.14
CA SER A 26 6.73 -1.48 -18.19
C SER A 26 5.81 -1.75 -17.02
N ASP A 27 5.45 -3.02 -16.80
CA ASP A 27 4.61 -3.51 -15.70
C ASP A 27 5.30 -3.37 -14.32
N THR A 28 6.03 -2.26 -14.13
CA THR A 28 6.83 -1.98 -12.94
C THR A 28 6.03 -1.08 -12.03
N ILE A 29 5.90 -1.52 -10.78
CA ILE A 29 5.25 -0.78 -9.71
C ILE A 29 6.00 0.54 -9.50
N LYS A 30 5.25 1.65 -9.53
CA LYS A 30 5.80 3.02 -9.57
C LYS A 30 5.86 3.73 -8.21
N PHE A 31 5.36 3.11 -7.14
CA PHE A 31 5.42 3.74 -5.82
C PHE A 31 6.76 3.45 -5.15
N SER A 32 7.30 4.45 -4.45
CA SER A 32 8.49 4.29 -3.59
C SER A 32 8.05 4.10 -2.15
N GLU A 33 7.35 5.08 -1.58
CA GLU A 33 6.80 5.00 -0.23
C GLU A 33 5.47 5.75 -0.18
N PHE A 34 4.50 5.22 0.57
CA PHE A 34 3.27 5.94 0.90
C PHE A 34 2.73 5.47 2.25
N THR A 35 1.86 6.28 2.85
CA THR A 35 1.27 6.01 4.16
C THR A 35 -0.25 5.97 4.06
N VAL A 36 -0.87 4.99 4.72
CA VAL A 36 -2.32 4.84 4.80
C VAL A 36 -2.79 4.73 6.25
N ASN A 37 -4.05 5.07 6.51
CA ASN A 37 -4.65 4.85 7.82
C ASN A 37 -4.98 3.37 8.02
N ILE A 38 -4.73 2.85 9.23
CA ILE A 38 -5.07 1.48 9.60
C ILE A 38 -5.99 1.46 10.82
N LYS A 39 -6.99 0.57 10.75
CA LYS A 39 -7.95 0.28 11.81
C LYS A 39 -7.79 -1.17 12.25
N ASN A 40 -8.14 -1.47 13.49
CA ASN A 40 -8.22 -2.84 13.97
C ASN A 40 -9.52 -3.08 14.74
N LYS A 41 -9.81 -4.36 15.00
CA LYS A 41 -10.77 -4.79 16.00
C LYS A 41 -10.01 -5.35 17.19
N LYS A 42 -10.55 -5.17 18.39
CA LYS A 42 -10.02 -5.77 19.62
C LYS A 42 -10.21 -7.30 19.65
N ASP A 43 -11.33 -7.76 19.09
CA ASP A 43 -11.68 -9.17 18.95
C ASP A 43 -12.59 -9.35 17.72
N ASN A 44 -12.98 -10.59 17.41
CA ASN A 44 -13.80 -10.89 16.21
C ASN A 44 -15.16 -10.17 16.19
N ASN A 45 -15.69 -9.80 17.36
CA ASN A 45 -16.99 -9.15 17.53
C ASN A 45 -16.88 -7.67 17.87
N GLY A 46 -15.66 -7.15 18.05
CA GLY A 46 -15.40 -5.76 18.40
C GLY A 46 -15.64 -4.80 17.25
N ASP A 47 -15.82 -3.53 17.63
CA ASP A 47 -15.93 -2.42 16.68
C ASP A 47 -14.57 -2.08 16.06
N TRP A 48 -14.61 -1.55 14.84
CA TRP A 48 -13.43 -1.00 14.18
C TRP A 48 -13.00 0.30 14.84
N SER A 49 -11.78 0.34 15.38
CA SER A 49 -11.18 1.53 15.95
C SER A 49 -9.95 1.97 15.15
N ASN A 50 -9.63 3.27 15.21
CA ASN A 50 -8.42 3.79 14.60
C ASN A 50 -7.21 3.29 15.39
N LEU A 51 -6.28 2.62 14.71
CA LEU A 51 -5.06 2.11 15.32
C LEU A 51 -3.90 3.09 15.14
N GLY A 52 -3.71 3.58 13.91
CA GLY A 52 -2.59 4.45 13.55
C GLY A 52 -2.41 4.53 12.05
N THR A 53 -1.17 4.52 11.59
CA THR A 53 -0.83 4.51 10.17
C THR A 53 0.03 3.31 9.78
N LEU A 54 -0.14 2.82 8.56
CA LEU A 54 0.70 1.82 7.93
C LEU A 54 1.52 2.52 6.85
N VAL A 55 2.84 2.48 6.99
CA VAL A 55 3.80 2.93 5.99
C VAL A 55 4.12 1.76 5.09
N ILE A 56 4.04 1.95 3.77
CA ILE A 56 4.33 0.93 2.76
C ILE A 56 5.50 1.43 1.93
N ARG A 57 6.59 0.67 1.92
CA ARG A 57 7.83 1.01 1.23
C ARG A 57 8.21 -0.08 0.24
N LYS A 58 8.40 0.32 -1.02
CA LYS A 58 8.94 -0.54 -2.07
C LYS A 58 10.45 -0.63 -1.88
N GLU A 59 10.92 -1.85 -1.66
CA GLU A 59 12.34 -2.17 -1.54
C GLU A 59 12.85 -2.81 -2.85
N GLN A 60 14.16 -2.98 -2.96
CA GLN A 60 14.76 -3.71 -4.08
C GLN A 60 14.22 -5.16 -4.17
N ASP A 61 14.05 -5.82 -3.02
CA ASP A 61 13.70 -7.25 -2.94
C ASP A 61 12.22 -7.50 -2.59
N GLY A 62 11.37 -6.48 -2.67
CA GLY A 62 9.93 -6.61 -2.45
C GLY A 62 9.28 -5.38 -1.81
N VAL A 63 8.51 -5.59 -0.75
CA VAL A 63 7.83 -4.52 0.00
C VAL A 63 8.02 -4.77 1.50
N GLU A 64 8.33 -3.70 2.22
CA GLU A 64 8.31 -3.66 3.67
C GLU A 64 7.18 -2.74 4.15
N THR A 65 6.52 -3.12 5.24
CA THR A 65 5.49 -2.29 5.87
C THR A 65 5.82 -2.02 7.32
N GLY A 66 5.57 -0.79 7.77
CA GLY A 66 5.79 -0.34 9.12
C GLY A 66 4.50 0.19 9.75
N LEU A 67 4.10 -0.36 10.88
CA LEU A 67 2.96 0.13 11.66
C LEU A 67 3.44 1.21 12.62
N ASN A 68 2.87 2.41 12.50
CA ASN A 68 3.11 3.54 13.38
C ASN A 68 1.90 3.75 14.30
N VAL A 69 2.09 3.53 15.60
CA VAL A 69 1.07 3.74 16.63
C VAL A 69 1.65 4.62 17.72
N GLY A 70 1.09 5.83 17.86
CA GLY A 70 1.52 6.77 18.92
C GLY A 70 2.98 7.19 18.83
N GLY A 71 3.59 7.22 17.64
CA GLY A 71 5.00 7.57 17.44
C GLY A 71 5.97 6.39 17.51
N HIS A 72 5.48 5.18 17.79
CA HIS A 72 6.28 3.95 17.73
C HIS A 72 6.09 3.28 16.37
N LEU A 73 7.17 3.20 15.61
CA LEU A 73 7.23 2.52 14.31
C LEU A 73 7.87 1.14 14.48
N ALA A 74 7.17 0.09 14.06
CA ALA A 74 7.68 -1.27 14.02
C ALA A 74 7.26 -1.96 12.70
N THR A 75 8.07 -2.91 12.22
CA THR A 75 7.71 -3.69 11.03
C THR A 75 6.41 -4.45 11.28
N PHE A 76 5.45 -4.33 10.35
CA PHE A 76 4.15 -4.99 10.43
C PHE A 76 4.16 -6.30 9.64
N PHE A 77 4.53 -6.24 8.36
CA PHE A 77 4.92 -7.38 7.55
C PHE A 77 5.87 -6.99 6.41
N SER A 78 6.58 -7.97 5.86
CA SER A 78 7.37 -7.82 4.64
C SER A 78 7.04 -8.95 3.66
N LEU A 79 7.29 -8.72 2.37
CA LEU A 79 7.07 -9.70 1.29
C LEU A 79 8.16 -9.60 0.23
N LYS A 80 8.42 -10.72 -0.45
CA LYS A 80 9.40 -10.83 -1.55
C LYS A 80 8.88 -10.20 -2.83
N GLU A 81 9.79 -9.86 -3.74
CA GLU A 81 9.48 -9.33 -5.08
C GLU A 81 8.47 -10.19 -5.84
N SER A 82 8.56 -11.52 -5.72
CA SER A 82 7.65 -12.46 -6.36
C SER A 82 6.18 -12.32 -5.93
N GLU A 83 5.91 -11.71 -4.76
CA GLU A 83 4.58 -11.55 -4.18
C GLU A 83 4.04 -10.13 -4.31
N VAL A 84 4.80 -9.18 -4.88
CA VAL A 84 4.38 -7.78 -4.92
C VAL A 84 3.14 -7.58 -5.80
N ASN A 85 3.05 -8.27 -6.93
CA ASN A 85 1.87 -8.21 -7.80
C ASN A 85 0.63 -8.80 -7.11
N ASN A 86 0.80 -9.89 -6.36
CA ASN A 86 -0.28 -10.49 -5.57
C ASN A 86 -0.74 -9.53 -4.47
N PHE A 87 0.21 -8.88 -3.79
CA PHE A 87 -0.08 -7.86 -2.79
C PHE A 87 -0.88 -6.68 -3.36
N VAL A 88 -0.44 -6.08 -4.46
CA VAL A 88 -1.16 -4.96 -5.09
C VAL A 88 -2.57 -5.37 -5.50
N LYS A 89 -2.72 -6.57 -6.08
CA LYS A 89 -4.03 -7.11 -6.44
C LYS A 89 -4.91 -7.32 -5.21
N ALA A 90 -4.40 -7.96 -4.17
CA ALA A 90 -5.12 -8.26 -2.94
C ALA A 90 -5.55 -6.97 -2.20
N MET A 91 -4.71 -5.94 -2.20
CA MET A 91 -4.99 -4.65 -1.55
C MET A 91 -5.87 -3.70 -2.37
N THR A 92 -6.20 -4.03 -3.62
CA THR A 92 -7.07 -3.19 -4.47
C THR A 92 -8.37 -3.87 -4.88
N LYS A 93 -8.39 -5.21 -4.95
CA LYS A 93 -9.52 -6.00 -5.46
C LYS A 93 -9.93 -7.17 -4.56
N GLY A 94 -9.22 -7.40 -3.46
CA GLY A 94 -9.32 -8.65 -2.70
C GLY A 94 -8.50 -9.78 -3.32
N GLY A 95 -8.19 -10.81 -2.52
CA GLY A 95 -7.37 -11.95 -2.93
C GLY A 95 -6.48 -12.45 -1.79
N SER A 96 -5.34 -13.03 -2.13
CA SER A 96 -4.31 -13.38 -1.14
C SER A 96 -2.91 -13.09 -1.65
N PHE A 97 -1.99 -12.93 -0.70
CA PHE A 97 -0.56 -12.83 -0.96
C PHE A 97 0.21 -13.47 0.19
N LYS A 98 1.43 -13.91 -0.07
CA LYS A 98 2.29 -14.54 0.93
C LYS A 98 3.32 -13.55 1.47
N THR A 99 3.38 -13.40 2.80
CA THR A 99 4.42 -12.60 3.43
C THR A 99 5.72 -13.39 3.55
N SER A 100 6.85 -12.69 3.50
CA SER A 100 8.14 -13.23 3.92
C SER A 100 8.16 -13.41 5.43
N LEU A 101 7.74 -12.36 6.14
CA LEU A 101 7.66 -12.30 7.58
C LEU A 101 6.49 -11.42 7.99
N TYR A 102 5.69 -11.88 8.94
CA TYR A 102 4.56 -11.14 9.50
C TYR A 102 4.74 -11.01 11.01
N TYR A 103 4.71 -9.79 11.53
CA TYR A 103 4.78 -9.50 12.97
C TYR A 103 3.40 -9.12 13.53
N GLY A 104 2.61 -8.35 12.79
CA GLY A 104 1.31 -7.87 13.27
C GLY A 104 1.42 -6.76 14.32
N TYR A 105 0.35 -6.56 15.09
CA TYR A 105 0.31 -5.66 16.24
C TYR A 105 0.75 -6.36 17.54
N LYS A 106 1.12 -5.58 18.56
CA LYS A 106 1.71 -6.06 19.83
C LYS A 106 0.89 -7.11 20.60
N GLU A 107 -0.41 -7.20 20.32
CA GLU A 107 -1.30 -8.16 20.98
C GLU A 107 -1.23 -9.54 20.32
N GLU A 108 -0.63 -9.66 19.14
CA GLU A 108 -0.52 -10.90 18.40
C GLU A 108 0.71 -11.73 18.84
N GLN A 109 0.59 -13.05 18.86
CA GLN A 109 1.70 -13.98 19.18
C GLN A 109 2.89 -13.81 18.23
N SER A 110 2.63 -13.47 16.96
CA SER A 110 3.64 -13.16 15.97
C SER A 110 4.48 -11.92 16.27
N SER A 111 4.05 -11.01 17.15
CA SER A 111 4.73 -9.73 17.39
C SER A 111 6.15 -9.90 17.94
N THR A 112 6.42 -11.01 18.64
CA THR A 112 7.73 -11.26 19.26
C THR A 112 8.73 -11.92 18.30
N ASN A 113 8.29 -12.92 17.53
CA ASN A 113 9.19 -13.77 16.73
C ASN A 113 8.92 -13.74 15.22
N GLY A 114 7.81 -13.14 14.82
CA GLY A 114 7.31 -13.16 13.45
C GLY A 114 6.86 -14.54 12.98
N ILE A 115 5.98 -14.57 11.97
CA ILE A 115 5.58 -15.77 11.25
C ILE A 115 6.11 -15.69 9.83
N LYS A 116 6.91 -16.69 9.45
CA LYS A 116 7.42 -16.81 8.08
C LYS A 116 6.36 -17.37 7.16
N GLY A 117 6.26 -16.82 5.95
CA GLY A 117 5.41 -17.41 4.91
C GLY A 117 3.91 -17.34 5.21
N LYS A 118 3.46 -16.41 6.07
CA LYS A 118 2.04 -16.28 6.42
C LYS A 118 1.26 -15.87 5.18
N GLU A 119 0.20 -16.61 4.86
CA GLU A 119 -0.75 -16.20 3.82
C GLU A 119 -1.73 -15.18 4.40
N ILE A 120 -1.82 -14.03 3.75
CA ILE A 120 -2.79 -12.97 4.09
C ILE A 120 -3.89 -13.02 3.04
N THR A 121 -5.11 -13.32 3.49
CA THR A 121 -6.30 -13.28 2.63
C THR A 121 -7.09 -12.01 2.94
N THR A 122 -7.30 -11.20 1.90
CA THR A 122 -8.01 -9.92 1.99
C THR A 122 -9.43 -10.02 1.47
N LYS A 123 -10.32 -9.20 2.03
CA LYS A 123 -11.70 -9.00 1.57
C LYS A 123 -12.01 -7.50 1.54
N ILE A 124 -12.99 -7.11 0.73
CA ILE A 124 -13.52 -5.76 0.70
C ILE A 124 -14.78 -5.75 1.57
N GLU A 125 -14.82 -4.88 2.58
CA GLU A 125 -15.97 -4.69 3.47
C GLU A 125 -16.35 -3.22 3.54
N THR A 126 -17.64 -2.93 3.63
CA THR A 126 -18.15 -1.56 3.84
C THR A 126 -18.21 -1.26 5.34
N ILE A 127 -17.46 -0.26 5.80
CA ILE A 127 -17.45 0.21 7.19
C ILE A 127 -17.82 1.71 7.17
N ASN A 128 -18.90 2.08 7.84
CA ASN A 128 -19.41 3.46 7.88
C ASN A 128 -19.56 4.08 6.47
N ASN A 129 -20.16 3.35 5.54
CA ASN A 129 -20.39 3.73 4.13
C ASN A 129 -19.12 3.91 3.27
N SER A 130 -17.95 3.51 3.76
CA SER A 130 -16.70 3.50 2.99
C SER A 130 -16.21 2.07 2.78
N GLU A 131 -15.69 1.76 1.60
CA GLU A 131 -15.04 0.48 1.33
C GLU A 131 -13.64 0.43 1.97
N HIS A 132 -13.37 -0.68 2.65
CA HIS A 132 -12.10 -0.95 3.30
C HIS A 132 -11.62 -2.35 2.93
N ILE A 133 -10.30 -2.51 2.83
CA ILE A 133 -9.67 -3.83 2.79
C ILE A 133 -9.52 -4.34 4.22
N THR A 134 -10.00 -5.56 4.47
CA THR A 134 -9.89 -6.26 5.75
C THR A 134 -9.15 -7.58 5.56
N PHE A 135 -8.41 -8.00 6.56
CA PHE A 135 -7.72 -9.29 6.60
C PHE A 135 -7.55 -9.74 8.05
N SER A 136 -7.41 -11.06 8.25
CA SER A 136 -7.12 -11.63 9.57
C SER A 136 -5.61 -11.65 9.82
N GLY A 137 -5.21 -11.16 10.98
CA GLY A 137 -3.83 -11.23 11.47
C GLY A 137 -3.48 -12.62 12.02
N ASP A 138 -2.66 -12.64 13.07
CA ASP A 138 -2.36 -13.81 13.87
C ASP A 138 -3.25 -13.92 15.12
N LYS A 139 -3.10 -15.02 15.86
CA LYS A 139 -3.78 -15.23 17.13
C LYS A 139 -3.29 -14.20 18.17
N ILE A 140 -4.22 -13.73 18.99
CA ILE A 140 -3.99 -12.93 20.19
C ILE A 140 -3.70 -13.90 21.34
#